data_AF-A0AAQ3QHJ9-F1
#
_entry.id   AF-A0AAQ3QHJ9-F1
#
_cell.length_a   1.000
_cell.length_b   1.000
_cell.length_c   1.000
_cell.angle_alpha   90.00
_cell.angle_beta   90.00
_cell.angle_gamma   90.00
#
_symmetry.space_group_name_H-M   'P 1'
#
loop_
_entity.id
_entity.type
_entity.pdbx_description
1 polymer ?
#
loop_
_entity_poly.entity_id
_entity_poly.type
_entity_poly.pdbx_seq_one_letter_code
_entity_poly.pdbx_strand_id
1 'polypeptide(L)'
;MGVMAAVGGDGDGELVTPGELLGDSSKMIAGRGAYVAPNGRSVRASLTGIRRVTHPQPDAADQRSIVEVVGHKAHGAVPQPGSVVIVRITKVMARTASADIMCVESKAVREKFTGIIRQQDVRATEIDKVDMYLSFRPGDIVRALVLSLGDARAYYLSTAKNELGVVSAQSIAANHIVSRQLLTVTVILRYC
;
A
#
# COMPACT_ATOMS: atom_id res chain seq x y z
N MET A 1 -27.58 20.64 32.89
CA MET A 1 -27.49 21.46 31.66
C MET A 1 -26.04 21.85 31.48
N GLY A 2 -25.25 21.05 30.76
CA GLY A 2 -23.85 21.35 30.47
C GLY A 2 -23.72 21.60 28.98
N VAL A 3 -23.63 22.87 28.58
CA VAL A 3 -23.36 23.26 27.19
C VAL A 3 -22.24 24.29 27.18
N MET A 4 -21.24 23.98 26.34
CA MET A 4 -20.29 24.87 25.67
C MET A 4 -19.20 25.55 26.52
N ALA A 5 -17.93 25.28 26.19
CA ALA A 5 -17.27 26.03 25.12
C ALA A 5 -15.92 25.37 24.78
N ALA A 6 -15.81 24.84 23.55
CA ALA A 6 -14.53 24.51 22.95
C ALA A 6 -13.85 25.82 22.55
N VAL A 7 -12.76 26.15 23.25
CA VAL A 7 -11.89 27.28 22.91
C VAL A 7 -10.94 26.82 21.82
N GLY A 8 -10.96 27.53 20.70
CA GLY A 8 -10.19 27.20 19.50
C GLY A 8 -8.69 27.46 19.64
N GLY A 9 -7.94 26.82 18.75
CA GLY A 9 -6.54 27.09 18.44
C GLY A 9 -5.85 25.84 17.91
N ASP A 10 -5.58 25.80 16.60
CA ASP A 10 -4.64 24.87 15.94
C ASP A 10 -4.80 23.37 16.24
N GLY A 11 -6.02 22.84 16.11
CA GLY A 11 -6.32 21.41 16.28
C GLY A 11 -5.82 20.48 15.14
N ASP A 12 -4.59 20.66 14.68
CA ASP A 12 -3.88 19.60 13.98
C ASP A 12 -3.53 18.50 14.99
N GLY A 13 -4.07 17.29 14.80
CA GLY A 13 -3.86 16.19 15.75
C GLY A 13 -5.02 15.92 16.70
N GLU A 14 -6.11 16.70 16.66
CA GLU A 14 -7.26 16.50 17.56
C GLU A 14 -8.11 15.31 17.13
N LEU A 15 -8.53 14.49 18.11
CA LEU A 15 -9.41 13.36 17.89
C LEU A 15 -10.85 13.86 17.71
N VAL A 16 -11.38 13.67 16.52
CA VAL A 16 -12.74 14.06 16.14
C VAL A 16 -13.65 12.84 16.00
N THR A 17 -14.93 13.06 16.25
CA THR A 17 -15.98 12.04 16.13
C THR A 17 -16.90 12.30 14.92
N PRO A 18 -17.53 11.27 14.33
CA PRO A 18 -18.46 11.45 13.22
C PRO A 18 -19.60 12.38 13.61
N GLY A 19 -19.86 13.41 12.80
CA GLY A 19 -20.87 14.44 13.04
C GLY A 19 -20.33 15.73 13.66
N GLU A 20 -19.09 15.73 14.13
CA GLU A 20 -18.45 16.90 14.73
C GLU A 20 -18.17 18.00 13.70
N LEU A 21 -18.27 19.26 14.14
CA LEU A 21 -18.06 20.45 13.32
C LEU A 21 -16.56 20.73 13.18
N LEU A 22 -16.04 20.67 11.95
CA LEU A 22 -14.63 20.93 11.67
C LEU A 22 -14.36 22.39 11.27
N GLY A 23 -15.34 23.05 10.65
CA GLY A 23 -15.23 24.45 10.23
C GLY A 23 -16.27 24.85 9.19
N ASP A 24 -16.14 26.05 8.63
CA ASP A 24 -17.04 26.58 7.59
C ASP A 24 -16.51 26.28 6.18
N SER A 25 -17.42 26.00 5.24
CA SER A 25 -17.12 25.70 3.84
C SER A 25 -16.46 26.87 3.06
N SER A 26 -16.57 28.08 3.61
CA SER A 26 -15.94 29.29 3.06
C SER A 26 -14.43 29.34 3.31
N LYS A 27 -13.96 28.75 4.41
CA LYS A 27 -12.53 28.76 4.80
C LYS A 27 -11.86 27.41 4.54
N MET A 28 -12.65 26.33 4.53
CA MET A 28 -12.15 24.97 4.47
C MET A 28 -12.86 24.14 3.40
N ILE A 29 -12.09 23.29 2.72
CA ILE A 29 -12.60 22.30 1.76
C ILE A 29 -12.66 20.95 2.47
N ALA A 30 -13.78 20.24 2.33
CA ALA A 30 -13.95 18.89 2.85
C ALA A 30 -13.07 17.90 2.06
N GLY A 31 -12.02 17.39 2.69
CA GLY A 31 -11.16 16.34 2.13
C GLY A 31 -11.60 14.94 2.57
N ARG A 32 -10.68 13.96 2.52
CA ARG A 32 -10.98 12.57 2.90
C ARG A 32 -11.45 12.49 4.36
N GLY A 33 -12.57 11.81 4.59
CA GLY A 33 -13.13 11.64 5.94
C GLY A 33 -13.91 12.84 6.47
N ALA A 34 -14.08 13.90 5.67
CA ALA A 34 -14.94 15.04 5.95
C ALA A 34 -16.00 15.19 4.86
N TYR A 35 -17.14 15.80 5.18
CA TYR A 35 -18.20 16.11 4.23
C TYR A 35 -18.76 17.51 4.48
N VAL A 36 -19.28 18.13 3.43
CA VAL A 36 -20.03 19.38 3.57
C VAL A 36 -21.45 19.01 3.97
N ALA A 37 -21.94 19.61 5.05
CA ALA A 37 -23.30 19.38 5.51
C ALA A 37 -24.32 19.77 4.43
N PRO A 38 -25.53 19.19 4.43
CA PRO A 38 -26.56 19.46 3.41
C PRO A 38 -26.94 20.94 3.29
N ASN A 39 -26.71 21.72 4.36
CA ASN A 39 -26.93 23.16 4.40
C ASN A 39 -25.85 23.99 3.70
N GLY A 40 -24.78 23.37 3.18
CA GLY A 40 -23.69 23.99 2.42
C GLY A 40 -22.77 24.92 3.21
N ARG A 41 -23.03 25.13 4.51
CA ARG A 41 -22.34 26.15 5.34
C ARG A 41 -21.21 25.57 6.18
N SER A 42 -21.32 24.32 6.58
CA SER A 42 -20.42 23.71 7.58
C SER A 42 -19.81 22.42 7.07
N VAL A 43 -18.52 22.23 7.32
CA VAL A 43 -17.77 21.00 7.09
C VAL A 43 -17.82 20.15 8.36
N ARG A 44 -18.19 18.88 8.23
CA ARG A 44 -18.31 17.93 9.34
C ARG A 44 -17.45 16.70 9.13
N ALA A 45 -17.04 16.08 10.23
CA ALA A 45 -16.34 14.80 10.19
C ALA A 45 -17.31 13.66 9.82
N SER A 46 -16.92 12.80 8.88
CA SER A 46 -17.64 11.56 8.56
C SER A 46 -17.03 10.35 9.27
N LEU A 47 -15.82 10.46 9.80
CA LEU A 47 -15.05 9.37 10.40
C LEU A 47 -14.58 9.76 11.81
N THR A 48 -14.42 8.76 12.68
CA THR A 48 -13.71 8.95 13.95
C THR A 48 -12.22 8.89 13.68
N GLY A 49 -11.48 9.96 13.96
CA GLY A 49 -10.09 10.02 13.57
C GLY A 49 -9.38 11.27 14.02
N ILE A 50 -8.14 11.41 13.58
CA ILE A 50 -7.32 12.58 13.84
C ILE A 50 -7.57 13.60 12.74
N ARG A 51 -7.94 14.82 13.12
CA ARG A 51 -8.03 15.96 12.21
C ARG A 51 -6.64 16.31 11.69
N ARG A 52 -6.51 16.44 10.36
CA ARG A 52 -5.33 16.94 9.67
C ARG A 52 -5.73 18.05 8.71
N VAL A 53 -5.24 19.26 8.95
CA VAL A 53 -5.45 20.40 8.06
C VAL A 53 -4.23 20.54 7.15
N THR A 54 -4.45 20.42 5.85
CA THR A 54 -3.41 20.70 4.85
C THR A 54 -3.67 22.07 4.28
N HIS A 55 -2.79 23.02 4.56
CA HIS A 55 -2.83 24.33 3.92
C HIS A 55 -2.38 24.18 2.46
N PRO A 56 -3.16 24.69 1.48
CA PRO A 56 -2.75 24.63 0.08
C PRO A 56 -1.49 25.45 -0.14
N GLN A 57 -0.68 25.01 -1.11
CA GLN A 57 0.44 25.81 -1.59
C GLN A 57 -0.07 27.14 -2.20
N PRO A 58 0.69 28.24 -2.08
CA PRO A 58 0.26 29.58 -2.47
C PRO A 58 -0.01 29.80 -3.97
N ASP A 59 0.13 28.75 -4.81
CA ASP A 59 0.02 28.80 -6.27
C ASP A 59 -1.28 28.16 -6.81
N ALA A 60 -2.19 27.74 -5.93
CA ALA A 60 -3.49 27.18 -6.32
C ALA A 60 -4.59 28.26 -6.31
N ALA A 61 -5.50 28.21 -7.28
CA ALA A 61 -6.63 29.13 -7.46
C ALA A 61 -7.60 29.24 -6.27
N ASP A 62 -7.42 28.40 -5.25
CA ASP A 62 -8.29 28.31 -4.08
C ASP A 62 -7.43 28.29 -2.81
N GLN A 63 -7.39 29.40 -2.07
CA GLN A 63 -6.60 29.58 -0.84
C GLN A 63 -7.19 28.86 0.39
N ARG A 64 -8.16 27.95 0.18
CA ARG A 64 -8.91 27.31 1.26
C ARG A 64 -8.18 26.09 1.81
N SER A 65 -8.08 25.99 3.14
CA SER A 65 -7.45 24.86 3.82
C SER A 65 -8.23 23.57 3.60
N ILE A 66 -7.56 22.48 3.23
CA ILE A 66 -8.21 21.17 3.06
C ILE A 66 -8.21 20.48 4.42
N VAL A 67 -9.39 20.11 4.92
CA VAL A 67 -9.53 19.36 6.18
C VAL A 67 -9.79 17.89 5.86
N GLU A 68 -8.87 17.04 6.30
CA GLU A 68 -9.02 15.59 6.23
C GLU A 68 -9.13 15.01 7.64
N VAL A 69 -9.94 13.97 7.79
CA VAL A 69 -10.02 13.19 9.02
C VAL A 69 -9.44 11.82 8.75
N VAL A 70 -8.27 11.56 9.31
CA VAL A 70 -7.59 10.27 9.17
C VAL A 70 -8.09 9.37 10.28
N GLY A 71 -8.86 8.34 9.92
CA GLY A 71 -9.34 7.36 10.89
C GLY A 71 -8.20 6.65 11.63
N HIS A 72 -8.48 6.18 12.85
CA HIS A 72 -7.53 5.35 13.62
C HIS A 72 -7.13 4.07 12.88
N LYS A 73 -8.02 3.59 12.01
CA LYS A 73 -7.73 2.58 10.98
C LYS A 73 -7.41 3.29 9.67
N ALA A 74 -6.31 4.05 9.64
CA ALA A 74 -5.78 4.52 8.38
C ALA A 74 -5.56 3.27 7.54
N HIS A 75 -6.37 3.10 6.48
CA HIS A 75 -6.14 2.06 5.49
C HIS A 75 -4.65 2.09 5.19
N GLY A 76 -3.97 0.97 5.43
CA GLY A 76 -2.55 0.86 5.15
C GLY A 76 -2.29 1.30 3.71
N ALA A 77 -1.07 1.72 3.40
CA ALA A 77 -0.73 2.19 2.06
C ALA A 77 -1.30 1.23 1.00
N VAL A 78 -2.28 1.69 0.22
CA VAL A 78 -2.95 0.86 -0.77
C VAL A 78 -2.01 0.73 -1.96
N PRO A 79 -1.68 -0.49 -2.41
CA PRO A 79 -0.85 -0.69 -3.59
C PRO A 79 -1.53 -0.08 -4.82
N GLN A 80 -0.88 0.91 -5.42
CA GLN A 80 -1.32 1.46 -6.70
C GLN A 80 -0.65 0.71 -7.87
N PRO A 81 -1.31 0.64 -9.04
CA PRO A 81 -0.66 0.16 -10.26
C PRO A 81 0.63 0.95 -10.52
N GLY A 82 1.72 0.25 -10.85
CA GLY A 82 3.04 0.82 -11.06
C GLY A 82 3.93 0.91 -9.81
N SER A 83 3.37 0.76 -8.61
CA SER A 83 4.16 0.75 -7.37
C SER A 83 4.93 -0.56 -7.20
N VAL A 84 6.14 -0.47 -6.65
CA VAL A 84 6.94 -1.64 -6.27
C VAL A 84 6.50 -2.10 -4.89
N VAL A 85 6.29 -3.39 -4.73
CA VAL A 85 5.79 -4.01 -3.51
C VAL A 85 6.68 -5.18 -3.09
N ILE A 86 6.78 -5.41 -1.80
CA ILE A 86 7.44 -6.58 -1.22
C ILE A 86 6.39 -7.58 -0.82
N VAL A 87 6.50 -8.78 -1.38
CA VAL A 87 5.54 -9.85 -1.20
C VAL A 87 6.22 -11.11 -0.69
N ARG A 88 5.48 -11.91 0.07
CA ARG A 88 5.90 -13.23 0.50
C ARG A 88 5.12 -14.28 -0.25
N ILE A 89 5.81 -15.21 -0.91
CA ILE A 89 5.17 -16.31 -1.61
C ILE A 89 4.49 -17.22 -0.60
N THR A 90 3.19 -17.45 -0.77
CA THR A 90 2.40 -18.34 0.09
C THR A 90 2.22 -19.70 -0.56
N LYS A 91 1.94 -19.71 -1.87
CA LYS A 91 1.69 -20.93 -2.62
C LYS A 91 2.23 -20.80 -4.04
N VAL A 92 2.84 -21.87 -4.54
CA VAL A 92 3.33 -21.96 -5.91
C VAL A 92 2.54 -23.03 -6.64
N MET A 93 2.01 -22.69 -7.81
CA MET A 93 1.40 -23.61 -8.78
C MET A 93 2.22 -23.60 -10.07
N ALA A 94 1.95 -24.55 -10.97
CA ALA A 94 2.70 -24.71 -12.23
C ALA A 94 2.73 -23.45 -13.10
N ARG A 95 1.62 -22.69 -13.18
CA ARG A 95 1.52 -21.48 -14.03
C ARG A 95 1.41 -20.16 -13.26
N THR A 96 1.18 -20.22 -11.94
CA THR A 96 0.90 -19.04 -11.12
C THR A 96 1.48 -19.21 -9.71
N ALA A 97 2.03 -18.15 -9.14
CA ALA A 97 2.42 -18.08 -7.74
C ALA A 97 1.52 -17.08 -7.00
N SER A 98 0.94 -17.52 -5.88
CA SER A 98 0.21 -16.67 -4.95
C SER A 98 1.17 -16.12 -3.90
N ALA A 99 1.04 -14.83 -3.63
CA ALA A 99 1.86 -14.10 -2.68
C ALA A 99 1.00 -13.21 -1.80
N ASP A 100 1.50 -12.88 -0.61
CA ASP A 100 0.89 -11.94 0.32
C ASP A 100 1.75 -10.67 0.37
N ILE A 101 1.14 -9.51 0.14
CA ILE A 101 1.82 -8.21 0.08
C ILE A 101 2.04 -7.73 1.51
N MET A 102 3.31 -7.48 1.85
CA MET A 102 3.72 -7.04 3.18
C MET A 102 3.98 -5.53 3.21
N CYS A 103 4.66 -5.02 2.18
CA CYS A 103 5.04 -3.62 2.08
C CYS A 103 4.78 -3.08 0.68
N VAL A 104 4.32 -1.83 0.61
CA VAL A 104 4.23 -1.06 -0.63
C VAL A 104 5.31 -0.02 -0.59
N GLU A 105 6.29 -0.16 -1.48
CA GLU A 105 7.47 0.69 -1.58
C GLU A 105 8.24 0.75 -0.24
N SER A 106 7.99 1.79 0.56
CA SER A 106 8.60 1.99 1.89
C SER A 106 7.59 1.94 3.03
N LYS A 107 6.30 1.73 2.74
CA LYS A 107 5.21 1.74 3.72
C LYS A 107 4.74 0.33 4.00
N ALA A 108 4.80 -0.08 5.28
CA ALA A 108 4.24 -1.36 5.71
C ALA A 108 2.72 -1.33 5.60
N VAL A 109 2.16 -2.39 5.01
CA VAL A 109 0.72 -2.53 4.87
C VAL A 109 0.20 -3.41 5.99
N ARG A 110 -0.80 -2.91 6.71
CA ARG A 110 -1.44 -3.67 7.81
C ARG A 110 -2.51 -4.64 7.32
N GLU A 111 -3.09 -4.35 6.16
CA GLU A 111 -4.08 -5.20 5.51
C GLU A 111 -3.38 -6.29 4.69
N LYS A 112 -3.96 -7.49 4.70
CA LYS A 112 -3.45 -8.62 3.91
C LYS A 112 -3.96 -8.47 2.48
N PHE A 113 -3.10 -8.02 1.58
CA PHE A 113 -3.42 -7.98 0.16
C PHE A 113 -2.79 -9.18 -0.53
N THR A 114 -3.61 -9.95 -1.25
CA THR A 114 -3.10 -11.10 -2.01
C THR A 114 -2.64 -10.63 -3.39
N GLY A 115 -1.47 -11.09 -3.82
CA GLY A 115 -0.94 -10.89 -5.16
C GLY A 115 -0.78 -12.21 -5.91
N ILE A 116 -0.89 -12.16 -7.24
CA ILE A 116 -0.67 -13.29 -8.13
C ILE A 116 0.39 -12.91 -9.15
N ILE A 117 1.41 -13.75 -9.26
CA ILE A 117 2.44 -13.69 -10.29
C ILE A 117 2.16 -14.80 -11.29
N ARG A 118 1.97 -14.46 -12.57
CA ARG A 118 1.76 -15.44 -13.66
C ARG A 118 3.09 -15.78 -14.29
N GLN A 119 3.19 -16.96 -14.91
CA GLN A 119 4.40 -17.42 -15.61
C GLN A 119 4.94 -16.40 -16.63
N GLN A 120 4.04 -15.80 -17.41
CA GLN A 120 4.38 -14.77 -18.40
C GLN A 120 4.95 -13.48 -17.79
N ASP A 121 4.69 -13.21 -16.50
CA ASP A 121 5.09 -11.99 -15.81
C ASP A 121 6.39 -12.18 -14.99
N VAL A 122 7.05 -13.35 -15.10
CA VAL A 122 8.26 -13.69 -14.33
C VAL A 122 9.54 -13.12 -14.93
N ARG A 123 9.78 -13.30 -16.24
CA ARG A 123 10.96 -12.79 -16.98
C ARG A 123 10.49 -11.96 -18.17
N ALA A 124 11.20 -10.88 -18.49
CA ALA A 124 10.94 -10.09 -19.71
C ALA A 124 11.29 -10.84 -21.00
N THR A 125 12.20 -11.81 -20.94
CA THR A 125 12.69 -12.60 -22.07
C THR A 125 12.56 -14.09 -21.76
N GLU A 126 12.28 -14.91 -22.78
CA GLU A 126 12.12 -16.37 -22.64
C GLU A 126 10.98 -16.80 -21.70
N ILE A 127 9.79 -16.21 -21.85
CA ILE A 127 8.60 -16.50 -21.02
C ILE A 127 8.21 -17.99 -20.99
N ASP A 128 8.42 -18.71 -22.09
CA ASP A 128 7.95 -20.09 -22.27
C ASP A 128 8.85 -21.14 -21.60
N LYS A 129 10.09 -20.77 -21.21
CA LYS A 129 11.06 -21.68 -20.59
C LYS A 129 11.14 -21.55 -19.07
N VAL A 130 10.25 -20.76 -18.46
CA VAL A 130 10.31 -20.47 -17.03
C VAL A 130 9.55 -21.51 -16.21
N ASP A 131 10.28 -22.25 -15.38
CA ASP A 131 9.70 -23.11 -14.36
C ASP A 131 9.43 -22.35 -13.06
N MET A 132 8.16 -22.31 -12.66
CA MET A 132 7.72 -21.59 -11.47
C MET A 132 8.26 -22.22 -10.18
N TYR A 133 8.33 -23.55 -10.11
CA TYR A 133 8.85 -24.29 -8.96
C TYR A 133 10.35 -24.10 -8.74
N LEU A 134 11.10 -23.80 -9.80
CA LEU A 134 12.52 -23.49 -9.73
C LEU A 134 12.76 -22.03 -9.36
N SER A 135 11.85 -21.15 -9.78
CA SER A 135 11.96 -19.69 -9.59
C SER A 135 11.53 -19.24 -8.19
N PHE A 136 10.47 -19.83 -7.64
CA PHE A 136 9.87 -19.42 -6.37
C PHE A 136 9.59 -20.61 -5.47
N ARG A 137 9.82 -20.42 -4.17
CA ARG A 137 9.40 -21.36 -3.13
C ARG A 137 8.44 -20.69 -2.14
N PRO A 138 7.51 -21.45 -1.54
CA PRO A 138 6.70 -20.94 -0.43
C PRO A 138 7.60 -20.43 0.70
N GLY A 139 7.34 -19.21 1.18
CA GLY A 139 8.14 -18.53 2.20
C GLY A 139 9.17 -17.54 1.65
N ASP A 140 9.45 -17.55 0.34
CA ASP A 140 10.38 -16.59 -0.27
C ASP A 140 9.81 -15.16 -0.26
N ILE A 141 10.70 -14.19 -0.07
CA ILE A 141 10.39 -12.75 -0.14
C ILE A 141 10.82 -12.23 -1.50
N VAL A 142 9.87 -11.69 -2.24
CA VAL A 142 10.01 -11.25 -3.62
C VAL A 142 9.64 -9.77 -3.72
N ARG A 143 10.46 -9.00 -4.42
CA ARG A 143 10.17 -7.63 -4.81
C ARG A 143 9.54 -7.66 -6.19
N ALA A 144 8.29 -7.24 -6.28
CA ALA A 144 7.50 -7.27 -7.51
C ALA A 144 6.86 -5.90 -7.75
N LEU A 145 6.38 -5.66 -8.98
CA LEU A 145 5.65 -4.45 -9.34
C LEU A 145 4.18 -4.79 -9.54
N VAL A 146 3.30 -3.94 -9.03
CA VAL A 146 1.85 -4.08 -9.23
C VAL A 146 1.53 -3.67 -10.67
N LEU A 147 1.12 -4.62 -11.50
CA LEU A 147 0.65 -4.32 -12.85
C LEU A 147 -0.75 -3.69 -12.81
N SER A 148 -1.65 -4.34 -12.09
CA SER A 148 -3.02 -3.87 -11.92
C SER A 148 -3.64 -4.46 -10.66
N LEU A 149 -4.75 -3.88 -10.24
CA LEU A 149 -5.59 -4.38 -9.15
C LEU A 149 -6.17 -5.79 -9.42
N GLY A 150 -6.07 -6.27 -10.66
CA GLY A 150 -6.51 -7.61 -11.06
C GLY A 150 -7.99 -7.85 -10.84
N ASP A 151 -8.32 -9.07 -10.39
CA ASP A 151 -9.67 -9.48 -9.99
C ASP A 151 -9.93 -9.03 -8.54
N ALA A 152 -11.20 -8.88 -8.16
CA ALA A 152 -11.67 -8.27 -6.91
C ALA A 152 -11.02 -8.75 -5.59
N ARG A 153 -10.20 -9.81 -5.61
CA ARG A 153 -9.52 -10.39 -4.45
C ARG A 153 -7.99 -10.51 -4.59
N ALA A 154 -7.40 -10.23 -5.75
CA ALA A 154 -5.97 -10.42 -5.95
C ALA A 154 -5.35 -9.47 -6.99
N TYR A 155 -4.24 -8.85 -6.61
CA TYR A 155 -3.44 -7.96 -7.45
C TYR A 155 -2.60 -8.74 -8.43
N TYR A 156 -2.47 -8.27 -9.67
CA TYR A 156 -1.49 -8.84 -10.60
C TYR A 156 -0.13 -8.22 -10.38
N LEU A 157 0.86 -9.08 -10.18
CA LEU A 157 2.23 -8.71 -9.90
C LEU A 157 3.16 -9.19 -11.02
N SER A 158 4.18 -8.39 -11.33
CA SER A 158 5.22 -8.74 -12.29
C SER A 158 6.60 -8.60 -11.67
N THR A 159 7.49 -9.52 -12.05
CA THR A 159 8.92 -9.50 -11.72
C THR A 159 9.77 -9.34 -12.98
N ALA A 160 9.19 -8.91 -14.10
CA ALA A 160 9.88 -8.86 -15.40
C ALA A 160 10.98 -7.77 -15.52
N LYS A 161 11.23 -6.96 -14.48
CA LYS A 161 12.31 -5.95 -14.51
C LYS A 161 13.57 -6.48 -13.81
N ASN A 162 14.74 -6.04 -14.26
CA ASN A 162 16.04 -6.44 -13.70
C ASN A 162 16.19 -6.15 -12.19
N GLU A 163 15.52 -5.11 -11.69
CA GLU A 163 15.55 -4.72 -10.26
C GLU A 163 14.53 -5.47 -9.39
N LEU A 164 13.68 -6.29 -10.01
CA LEU A 164 12.62 -7.07 -9.37
C LEU A 164 13.01 -8.54 -9.34
N GLY A 165 12.54 -9.26 -8.32
CA GLY A 165 12.89 -10.67 -8.12
C GLY A 165 12.97 -11.07 -6.66
N VAL A 166 13.50 -12.26 -6.40
CA VAL A 166 13.64 -12.81 -5.04
C VAL A 166 14.71 -12.04 -4.27
N VAL A 167 14.33 -11.38 -3.17
CA VAL A 167 15.22 -10.59 -2.31
C VAL A 167 15.80 -11.45 -1.19
N SER A 168 14.97 -12.31 -0.60
CA SER A 168 15.37 -13.24 0.45
C SER A 168 14.70 -14.58 0.22
N ALA A 169 15.49 -15.65 0.25
CA ALA A 169 15.01 -17.01 0.20
C ALA A 169 15.32 -17.71 1.52
N GLN A 170 14.36 -18.43 2.09
CA GLN A 170 14.62 -19.25 3.26
C GLN A 170 15.10 -20.63 2.81
N SER A 171 16.34 -20.97 3.14
CA SER A 171 16.86 -22.32 2.91
C SER A 171 16.53 -23.20 4.10
N ILE A 172 15.95 -24.38 3.84
CA ILE A 172 15.53 -25.34 4.88
C ILE A 172 16.69 -25.92 5.69
N ALA A 173 17.93 -25.75 5.22
CA ALA A 173 19.13 -26.32 5.82
C ALA A 173 19.88 -25.38 6.78
N ALA A 174 19.53 -24.09 6.84
CA ALA A 174 20.18 -23.14 7.74
C ALA A 174 19.22 -22.00 8.07
N ASN A 175 18.99 -21.74 9.35
CA ASN A 175 18.18 -20.64 9.88
C ASN A 175 18.80 -19.24 9.62
N HIS A 176 19.51 -19.05 8.51
CA HIS A 176 20.11 -17.80 8.09
C HIS A 176 19.41 -17.26 6.84
N ILE A 177 18.86 -16.05 6.96
CA ILE A 177 18.38 -15.24 5.83
C ILE A 177 19.60 -14.75 5.04
N VAL A 178 19.82 -15.30 3.85
CA VAL A 178 20.93 -14.88 2.97
C VAL A 178 20.40 -13.93 1.90
N SER A 179 20.89 -12.70 1.90
CA SER A 179 20.60 -11.69 0.87
C SER A 179 21.18 -12.13 -0.48
N ARG A 180 20.36 -12.12 -1.54
CA ARG A 180 20.71 -12.73 -2.84
C ARG A 180 21.82 -12.03 -3.63
N GLN A 181 22.36 -10.88 -3.20
CA GLN A 181 23.48 -10.21 -3.89
C GLN A 181 24.77 -11.07 -3.90
N LEU A 182 24.89 -12.05 -2.99
CA LEU A 182 25.97 -13.04 -2.96
C LEU A 182 25.60 -14.38 -3.62
N LEU A 183 24.36 -14.55 -4.11
CA LEU A 183 23.86 -15.82 -4.65
C LEU A 183 23.99 -15.92 -6.18
N THR A 184 24.46 -14.88 -6.86
CA THR A 184 24.68 -14.88 -8.31
C THR A 184 25.66 -15.98 -8.73
N VAL A 185 26.55 -16.42 -7.83
CA VAL A 185 27.51 -17.50 -8.12
C VAL A 185 26.95 -18.89 -7.80
N THR A 186 26.10 -19.07 -6.78
CA THR A 186 25.74 -20.43 -6.32
C THR A 186 24.44 -20.99 -6.91
N VAL A 187 23.47 -20.16 -7.31
CA VAL A 187 22.20 -20.68 -7.85
C VAL A 187 22.20 -20.85 -9.36
N ILE A 188 23.05 -20.12 -10.09
CA ILE A 188 23.26 -20.37 -11.53
C ILE A 188 24.04 -21.69 -11.74
N LEU A 189 24.88 -22.12 -10.79
CA LEU A 189 25.69 -23.34 -10.88
C LEU A 189 25.05 -24.62 -10.29
N ARG A 190 23.76 -24.61 -9.93
CA ARG A 190 23.03 -25.84 -9.53
C ARG A 190 21.95 -26.28 -10.52
N TYR A 191 21.84 -25.62 -11.68
CA TYR A 191 20.91 -25.99 -12.76
C TYR A 191 21.58 -25.96 -14.15
N CYS A 192 22.87 -26.29 -14.25
CA CYS A 192 23.54 -26.80 -15.45
C CYS A 192 24.35 -28.03 -15.06
#